data_AF-A0A0F7KDQ1-F1
#
_entry.id   AF-A0A0F7KDQ1-F1
#
_cell.length_a   1.000
_cell.length_b   1.000
_cell.length_c   1.000
_cell.angle_alpha   90.00
_cell.angle_beta   90.00
_cell.angle_gamma   90.00
#
_symmetry.space_group_name_H-M   'P 1'
#
loop_
_entity.id
_entity.type
_entity.pdbx_description
1 polymer ?
#
loop_
_entity_poly.entity_id
_entity_poly.type
_entity_poly.pdbx_seq_one_letter_code
_entity_poly.pdbx_strand_id
1 'polypeptide(L)'
;MWRDLLNAAVAASSKTQVAAHLGVSRTAVSLVVHGKYPADTRHIASRVLEVYGRIPCPHLGKEINQAECRSYHSSQPPTSSPRAMKHWRACQSCKYNEATRHNLRSNP
;
A
#
# COMPACT_ATOMS: atom_id res chain seq x y z
N MET A 1 -0.57 -12.98 9.64
CA MET A 1 -1.57 -13.48 8.67
C MET A 1 -1.94 -12.33 7.70
N TRP A 2 -2.42 -12.58 6.48
CA TRP A 2 -2.84 -11.50 5.56
C TRP A 2 -3.98 -10.62 6.12
N ARG A 3 -4.86 -11.19 6.95
CA ARG A 3 -5.93 -10.45 7.64
C ARG A 3 -5.38 -9.38 8.58
N ASP A 4 -4.23 -9.61 9.20
CA ASP A 4 -3.58 -8.62 10.05
C ASP A 4 -3.10 -7.41 9.23
N LEU A 5 -2.56 -7.66 8.03
CA LEU A 5 -2.17 -6.60 7.09
C LEU A 5 -3.41 -5.78 6.67
N LEU A 6 -4.52 -6.46 6.37
CA LEU A 6 -5.78 -5.79 6.03
C LEU A 6 -6.29 -4.91 7.20
N ASN A 7 -6.29 -5.44 8.42
CA ASN A 7 -6.75 -4.73 9.61
C ASN A 7 -5.86 -3.52 9.92
N ALA A 8 -4.53 -3.69 9.84
CA ALA A 8 -3.58 -2.60 10.02
C ALA A 8 -3.78 -1.50 8.98
N ALA A 9 -3.99 -1.87 7.70
CA ALA A 9 -4.27 -0.91 6.64
C ALA A 9 -5.57 -0.14 6.86
N VAL A 10 -6.63 -0.81 7.30
CA VAL A 10 -7.91 -0.17 7.64
C VAL A 10 -7.76 0.76 8.85
N ALA A 11 -6.97 0.38 9.86
CA ALA A 11 -6.71 1.19 11.05
C ALA A 11 -5.88 2.44 10.74
N ALA A 12 -4.90 2.33 9.83
CA ALA A 12 -4.06 3.45 9.39
C ALA A 12 -4.78 4.42 8.44
N SER A 13 -5.89 4.01 7.83
CA SER A 13 -6.60 4.80 6.83
C SER A 13 -8.13 4.67 6.96
N SER A 14 -8.81 4.14 5.94
CA SER A 14 -10.24 3.85 5.97
C SER A 14 -10.57 2.64 5.10
N LYS A 15 -11.70 1.98 5.39
CA LYS A 15 -12.21 0.86 4.58
C LYS A 15 -12.43 1.26 3.12
N THR A 16 -12.77 2.52 2.85
CA THR A 16 -12.97 3.07 1.51
C THR A 16 -11.65 3.14 0.74
N GLN A 17 -10.60 3.68 1.36
CA GLN A 17 -9.28 3.79 0.73
C GLN A 17 -8.67 2.40 0.50
N VAL A 18 -8.78 1.51 1.49
CA VAL A 18 -8.31 0.13 1.36
C VAL A 18 -9.04 -0.61 0.24
N ALA A 19 -10.34 -0.42 0.10
CA ALA A 19 -11.13 -1.00 -0.99
C ALA A 19 -10.66 -0.51 -2.36
N ALA A 20 -10.39 0.79 -2.49
CA ALA A 20 -9.83 1.38 -3.71
C ALA A 20 -8.45 0.80 -4.05
N HIS A 21 -7.57 0.62 -3.05
CA HIS A 21 -6.25 0.02 -3.25
C HIS A 21 -6.32 -1.45 -3.69
N LEU A 22 -7.26 -2.22 -3.12
CA LEU A 22 -7.46 -3.63 -3.43
C LEU A 22 -8.27 -3.86 -4.71
N GLY A 23 -8.90 -2.83 -5.27
CA GLY A 23 -9.80 -2.94 -6.42
C GLY A 23 -11.09 -3.71 -6.11
N VAL A 24 -11.59 -3.64 -4.88
CA VAL A 24 -12.82 -4.31 -4.42
C VAL A 24 -13.81 -3.30 -3.84
N SER A 25 -15.03 -3.74 -3.55
CA SER A 25 -16.02 -2.87 -2.91
C SER A 25 -15.70 -2.62 -1.42
N ARG A 26 -16.04 -1.43 -0.92
CA ARG A 26 -15.94 -1.10 0.52
C ARG A 26 -16.71 -2.11 1.37
N THR A 27 -17.88 -2.56 0.91
CA THR A 27 -18.71 -3.54 1.62
C THR A 27 -17.99 -4.88 1.72
N ALA A 28 -17.30 -5.34 0.68
CA ALA A 28 -16.48 -6.55 0.73
C ALA A 28 -15.39 -6.43 1.81
N VAL A 29 -14.67 -5.31 1.86
CA VAL A 29 -13.68 -5.05 2.92
C VAL A 29 -14.32 -5.10 4.31
N SER A 30 -15.48 -4.46 4.50
CA SER A 30 -16.18 -4.45 5.79
C SER A 30 -16.60 -5.85 6.24
N LEU A 31 -17.13 -6.67 5.32
CA LEU A 31 -17.55 -8.03 5.61
C LEU A 31 -16.35 -8.93 5.95
N VAL A 32 -15.23 -8.79 5.24
CA VAL A 32 -14.01 -9.56 5.52
C VAL A 32 -13.43 -9.21 6.89
N VAL A 33 -13.36 -7.91 7.22
CA VAL A 33 -12.87 -7.42 8.52
C VAL A 33 -13.75 -7.94 9.66
N HIS A 34 -15.07 -8.01 9.47
CA HIS A 34 -16.00 -8.52 10.47
C HIS A 34 -16.17 -10.06 10.44
N GLY A 35 -15.45 -10.78 9.58
CA GLY A 35 -15.57 -12.23 9.44
C GLY A 35 -16.90 -12.72 8.85
N LYS A 36 -17.68 -11.83 8.24
CA LYS A 36 -19.02 -12.10 7.67
C LYS A 36 -19.02 -12.24 6.14
N TYR A 37 -17.85 -12.33 5.50
CA TYR A 37 -17.78 -12.47 4.06
C TYR A 37 -18.21 -13.90 3.66
N PRO A 38 -19.33 -14.06 2.91
CA PRO A 38 -19.94 -15.37 2.69
C PRO A 38 -19.20 -16.21 1.62
N ALA A 39 -18.33 -15.58 0.84
CA ALA A 39 -17.61 -16.21 -0.26
C ALA A 39 -16.14 -16.46 0.11
N ASP A 40 -15.46 -17.13 -0.80
CA ASP A 40 -14.04 -17.42 -0.68
C ASP A 40 -13.18 -16.14 -0.65
N THR A 41 -12.34 -16.04 0.38
CA THR A 41 -11.44 -14.90 0.59
C THR A 41 -10.07 -15.05 -0.08
N ARG A 42 -9.78 -16.14 -0.79
CA ARG A 42 -8.47 -16.36 -1.45
C ARG A 42 -8.07 -15.22 -2.39
N HIS A 43 -9.00 -14.72 -3.20
CA HIS A 43 -8.72 -13.58 -4.10
C HIS A 43 -8.39 -12.31 -3.31
N ILE A 44 -9.14 -12.04 -2.23
CA ILE A 44 -8.89 -10.89 -1.34
C ILE A 44 -7.54 -11.05 -0.64
N ALA A 45 -7.20 -12.25 -0.18
CA ALA A 45 -5.93 -12.55 0.44
C ALA A 45 -4.75 -12.29 -0.52
N SER A 46 -4.84 -12.75 -1.77
CA SER A 46 -3.83 -12.49 -2.80
C SER A 46 -3.64 -11.00 -3.02
N ARG A 47 -4.73 -10.26 -3.23
CA ARG A 47 -4.69 -8.80 -3.40
C ARG A 47 -4.10 -8.08 -2.18
N VAL A 48 -4.42 -8.54 -0.97
CA VAL A 48 -3.86 -7.97 0.26
C VAL A 48 -2.36 -8.22 0.35
N LEU A 49 -1.89 -9.42 -0.01
CA LEU A 49 -0.45 -9.71 -0.02
C LEU A 49 0.29 -8.96 -1.13
N GLU A 50 -0.33 -8.76 -2.29
CA GLU A 50 0.22 -7.92 -3.36
C GLU A 50 0.31 -6.45 -2.94
N VAL A 51 -0.75 -5.91 -2.35
CA VAL A 51 -0.88 -4.46 -2.06
C VAL A 51 -0.30 -4.04 -0.71
N TYR A 52 -0.27 -4.95 0.27
CA TYR A 52 0.25 -4.69 1.62
C TYR A 52 1.39 -5.63 1.99
N GLY A 53 1.93 -6.37 1.01
CA GLY A 53 3.18 -7.11 1.14
C GLY A 53 4.32 -6.18 1.57
N ARG A 54 5.30 -6.75 2.26
CA ARG A 54 6.46 -6.02 2.75
C ARG A 54 7.48 -5.83 1.63
N ILE A 55 7.98 -4.61 1.52
CA ILE A 55 9.08 -4.24 0.64
C ILE A 55 10.18 -3.57 1.47
N PRO A 56 11.47 -3.81 1.16
CA PRO A 56 12.55 -3.12 1.83
C PRO A 56 12.60 -1.65 1.38
N CYS A 57 12.42 -0.71 2.29
CA CYS A 57 12.55 0.71 2.01
C CYS A 57 14.01 1.16 2.21
N PRO A 58 14.73 1.55 1.13
CA PRO A 58 16.12 1.99 1.25
C PRO A 58 16.27 3.31 2.02
N HIS A 59 15.24 4.16 2.03
CA HIS A 59 15.29 5.46 2.71
C HIS A 59 15.04 5.33 4.22
N LEU A 60 14.09 4.48 4.61
CA LEU A 60 13.75 4.27 6.02
C LEU A 60 14.61 3.18 6.68
N GLY A 61 15.37 2.40 5.90
CA GLY A 61 16.20 1.30 6.40
C GLY A 61 15.39 0.15 7.02
N LYS A 62 14.09 0.08 6.72
CA LYS A 62 13.17 -0.92 7.26
C LYS A 62 12.25 -1.44 6.17
N GLU A 63 11.64 -2.59 6.43
CA GLU A 63 10.54 -3.07 5.59
C GLU A 63 9.28 -2.26 5.86
N ILE A 64 8.67 -1.74 4.79
CA ILE A 64 7.36 -1.08 4.82
C ILE A 64 6.41 -1.84 3.91
N ASN A 65 5.11 -1.64 4.07
CA ASN A 65 4.18 -2.23 3.11
C ASN A 65 4.08 -1.41 1.82
N GLN A 66 3.63 -2.06 0.76
CA GLN A 66 3.52 -1.46 -0.57
C GLN A 66 2.52 -0.29 -0.62
N ALA A 67 1.44 -0.32 0.15
CA ALA A 67 0.50 0.80 0.28
C ALA A 67 1.12 2.00 1.04
N GLU A 68 1.92 1.79 2.08
CA GLU A 68 2.70 2.84 2.74
C GLU A 68 3.68 3.46 1.75
N CYS A 69 4.40 2.64 0.99
CA CYS A 69 5.30 3.13 -0.06
C CYS A 69 4.57 4.01 -1.08
N ARG A 70 3.41 3.55 -1.57
CA ARG A 70 2.57 4.31 -2.50
C ARG A 70 2.01 5.58 -1.86
N SER A 71 1.60 5.52 -0.60
CA SER A 71 1.11 6.68 0.15
C SER A 71 2.20 7.74 0.30
N TYR A 72 3.43 7.37 0.67
CA TYR A 72 4.56 8.31 0.76
C TYR A 72 4.89 8.94 -0.59
N HIS A 73 4.78 8.18 -1.68
CA HIS A 73 5.01 8.68 -3.03
C HIS A 73 3.88 9.61 -3.53
N SER A 74 2.62 9.23 -3.32
CA SER A 74 1.44 9.98 -3.77
C SER A 74 1.05 11.12 -2.84
N SER A 75 1.68 11.24 -1.67
CA SER A 75 1.46 12.35 -0.74
C SER A 75 1.91 13.68 -1.35
N GLN A 76 1.24 14.76 -0.95
CA GLN A 76 1.67 16.10 -1.29
C GLN A 76 3.05 16.40 -0.69
N PRO A 77 3.88 17.23 -1.36
CA PRO A 77 5.18 17.61 -0.86
C PRO A 77 5.05 18.26 0.53
N PRO A 78 5.64 17.67 1.59
CA PRO A 78 5.52 18.22 2.93
C PRO A 78 6.29 19.55 3.05
N THR A 79 5.62 20.61 3.49
CA THR A 79 6.17 21.98 3.58
C THR A 79 6.75 22.30 4.97
N SER A 80 6.31 21.60 6.02
CA SER A 80 6.65 21.92 7.41
C SER A 80 7.85 21.17 7.98
N SER A 81 8.43 20.19 7.26
CA SER A 81 9.54 19.39 7.78
C SER A 81 10.59 19.05 6.71
N PRO A 82 11.85 19.49 6.88
CA PRO A 82 12.95 19.13 5.97
C PRO A 82 13.21 17.62 5.88
N ARG A 83 13.00 16.87 6.98
CA ARG A 83 13.12 15.40 6.98
C ARG A 83 12.04 14.74 6.14
N ALA A 84 10.79 15.18 6.29
CA ALA A 84 9.69 14.68 5.47
C ALA A 84 9.89 15.03 3.98
N MET A 85 10.42 16.22 3.69
CA MET A 85 10.74 16.64 2.32
C MET A 85 11.85 15.78 1.70
N LYS A 86 12.91 15.44 2.46
CA LYS A 86 13.97 14.51 2.01
C LYS A 86 13.40 13.12 1.72
N HIS A 87 12.51 12.62 2.58
CA HIS A 87 11.84 11.33 2.36
C HIS A 87 10.96 11.35 1.11
N TRP A 88 10.13 12.38 0.95
CA TRP A 88 9.27 12.54 -0.23
C TRP A 88 10.09 12.59 -1.52
N ARG A 89 11.17 13.37 -1.57
CA ARG A 89 12.08 13.43 -2.74
C ARG A 89 12.72 12.07 -3.04
N ALA A 90 13.15 11.34 -2.02
CA ALA A 90 13.69 9.99 -2.19
C ALA A 90 12.63 9.00 -2.71
N CYS A 91 11.37 9.16 -2.31
CA CYS A 91 10.27 8.36 -2.85
C CYS A 91 10.03 8.64 -4.34
N GLN A 92 10.11 9.90 -4.80
CA GLN A 92 9.88 10.27 -6.21
C GLN A 92 10.86 9.59 -7.19
N SER A 93 12.08 9.28 -6.76
CA SER A 93 13.10 8.59 -7.58
C SER A 93 13.32 7.12 -7.21
N CYS A 94 12.45 6.53 -6.39
CA CYS A 94 12.67 5.20 -5.83
C CYS A 94 12.36 4.07 -6.82
N LYS A 95 13.38 3.25 -7.12
CA LYS A 95 13.29 2.05 -7.99
C LYS A 95 12.40 0.90 -7.47
N TYR A 96 11.99 0.95 -6.21
CA TYR A 96 11.12 -0.07 -5.60
C TYR A 96 9.64 0.26 -5.74
N ASN A 97 9.30 1.49 -6.13
CA ASN A 97 7.93 1.87 -6.40
C ASN A 97 7.46 1.23 -7.72
N GLU A 98 6.33 0.52 -7.69
CA GLU A 98 5.75 -0.15 -8.86
C GLU A 98 5.41 0.82 -10.00
N ALA A 99 4.97 2.04 -9.67
CA ALA A 99 4.73 3.10 -10.66
C ALA A 99 6.00 3.45 -11.44
N THR A 100 7.18 3.35 -10.81
CA THR A 100 8.48 3.57 -11.43
C THR A 100 9.00 2.30 -12.13
N ARG A 101 8.68 1.11 -11.62
CA ARG A 101 9.08 -0.17 -12.22
C ARG A 101 8.38 -0.48 -13.55
N HIS A 102 7.15 -0.03 -13.75
CA HIS A 102 6.45 -0.25 -15.03
C HIS A 102 7.16 0.47 -16.20
N ASN A 103 7.84 1.57 -15.93
CA ASN A 103 8.63 2.30 -16.95
C ASN A 103 10.01 1.66 -17.24
N LEU A 104 10.50 0.72 -16.41
CA LEU A 104 11.78 0.05 -16.61
C LEU A 104 11.67 -1.28 -17.38
N ARG A 105 10.46 -1.80 -17.58
CA ARG A 105 10.20 -3.04 -18.34
C ARG A 105 9.86 -2.81 -19.82
N SER A 106 9.76 -1.55 -20.25
CA SER A 106 9.31 -1.18 -21.60
C SER A 106 10.40 -0.61 -22.49
N ASN A 107 11.68 -0.69 -22.09
CA ASN A 107 12.78 -0.33 -22.99
C ASN A 107 13.43 -1.62 -23.51
N PRO A 108 13.28 -1.96 -24.81
CA PRO A 108 13.98 -3.08 -25.42
C PRO A 108 15.50 -2.88 -25.44
#